data_AF-A0A1F7GQZ5-F1
#
_entry.id   AF-A0A1F7GQZ5-F1
#
_cell.length_a   1.000
_cell.length_b   1.000
_cell.length_c   1.000
_cell.angle_alpha   90.00
_cell.angle_beta   90.00
_cell.angle_gamma   90.00
#
_symmetry.space_group_name_H-M   'P 1'
#
loop_
_entity.id
_entity.type
_entity.pdbx_description
1 polymer ?
#
loop_
_entity_poly.entity_id
_entity_poly.type
_entity_poly.pdbx_seq_one_letter_code
_entity_poly.pdbx_strand_id
1 'polypeptide(L)'
;MINPLWLDQLISTMLKIKTKGEMLDFLRGILTPKELEQLPTRLQIIKKLKSGANQQNIAKSLGVGIATVTRGSRELKLGRFQNIS
;
A
#
# COMPACT_ATOMS: atom_id res chain seq x y z
N MET A 1 2.27 18.09 -9.04
CA MET A 1 3.68 17.64 -8.94
C MET A 1 4.00 17.44 -7.46
N ILE A 2 4.69 16.36 -7.09
CA ILE A 2 5.08 16.11 -5.69
C ILE A 2 6.33 16.94 -5.36
N ASN A 3 6.39 17.56 -4.18
CA ASN A 3 7.60 18.25 -3.73
C ASN A 3 8.64 17.20 -3.27
N PRO A 4 9.83 17.14 -3.89
CA PRO A 4 10.83 16.12 -3.59
C PRO A 4 11.38 16.22 -2.16
N LEU A 5 11.52 17.43 -1.62
CA LEU A 5 12.00 17.64 -0.25
C LEU A 5 10.98 17.11 0.77
N TRP A 6 9.69 17.40 0.57
CA TRP A 6 8.64 16.95 1.48
C TRP A 6 8.48 15.43 1.44
N LEU A 7 8.65 14.81 0.26
CA LEU A 7 8.60 13.36 0.13
C LEU A 7 9.77 12.71 0.88
N ASP A 8 10.98 13.25 0.76
CA ASP A 8 12.16 12.74 1.47
C ASP A 8 12.01 12.89 3.00
N GLN A 9 11.48 14.02 3.47
CA GLN A 9 11.18 14.25 4.88
C GLN A 9 10.15 13.24 5.43
N LEU A 10 9.09 12.97 4.65
CA LEU A 10 8.09 11.96 5.00
C LEU A 10 8.72 10.57 5.13
N ILE A 11 9.50 10.14 4.14
CA ILE A 11 10.18 8.83 4.13
C ILE A 11 11.14 8.74 5.33
N SER A 12 11.96 9.75 5.55
CA SER A 12 12.91 9.83 6.66
C SER A 12 12.21 9.73 8.02
N THR A 13 11.05 10.36 8.16
CA THR A 13 10.22 10.27 9.38
C THR A 13 9.69 8.85 9.57
N MET A 14 9.13 8.23 8.52
CA MET A 14 8.62 6.86 8.57
C MET A 14 9.72 5.83 8.93
N LEU A 15 10.96 6.04 8.49
CA LEU A 15 12.11 5.16 8.82
C LEU A 15 12.60 5.29 10.28
N LYS A 16 12.33 6.42 10.93
CA LYS A 16 12.69 6.65 12.33
C LYS A 16 11.75 5.96 13.32
N ILE A 17 10.51 5.69 12.93
CA ILE A 17 9.52 5.00 13.75
C ILE A 17 9.97 3.56 14.03
N LYS A 18 9.95 3.14 15.30
CA LYS A 18 10.49 1.83 15.73
C LYS A 18 9.44 0.86 16.24
N THR A 19 8.27 1.35 16.65
CA THR A 19 7.21 0.50 17.17
C THR A 19 5.95 0.53 16.31
N LYS A 20 5.15 -0.54 16.41
CA LYS A 20 3.83 -0.60 15.75
C LYS A 20 2.88 0.48 16.29
N GLY A 21 2.98 0.81 17.58
CA GLY A 21 2.16 1.84 18.21
C GLY A 21 2.44 3.23 17.64
N GLU A 22 3.72 3.61 17.58
CA GLU A 22 4.16 4.87 16.96
C GLU A 22 3.73 4.96 15.48
N MET A 23 3.86 3.88 14.72
CA MET A 23 3.43 3.87 13.31
C MET A 23 1.91 4.05 13.18
N LEU A 24 1.13 3.39 14.04
CA LEU A 24 -0.32 3.51 14.01
C LEU A 24 -0.77 4.94 14.37
N ASP A 25 -0.16 5.53 15.41
CA ASP A 25 -0.42 6.91 15.80
C ASP A 25 -0.08 7.89 14.67
N PHE A 26 1.11 7.75 14.08
CA PHE A 26 1.55 8.55 12.93
C PHE A 26 0.56 8.46 11.75
N LEU A 27 0.17 7.23 11.36
CA LEU A 27 -0.76 7.03 10.24
C LEU A 27 -2.15 7.61 10.54
N ARG A 28 -2.63 7.53 11.79
CA ARG A 28 -3.90 8.17 12.18
C ARG A 28 -3.83 9.69 12.16
N GLY A 29 -2.66 10.28 12.41
CA GLY A 29 -2.46 11.72 12.39
C GLY A 29 -2.45 12.33 10.98
N ILE A 30 -1.95 11.60 9.98
CA ILE A 30 -1.77 12.15 8.61
C ILE A 30 -2.76 11.63 7.57
N LEU A 31 -3.48 10.55 7.86
CA LEU A 31 -4.43 9.94 6.92
C LEU A 31 -5.87 10.21 7.35
N THR A 32 -6.76 10.32 6.37
CA THR A 32 -8.19 10.22 6.62
C THR A 32 -8.57 8.79 7.03
N PRO A 33 -9.69 8.59 7.75
CA PRO A 33 -10.18 7.24 8.08
C PRO A 33 -10.31 6.33 6.85
N LYS A 34 -10.81 6.89 5.74
CA LYS A 34 -10.95 6.18 4.46
C LYS A 34 -9.61 5.73 3.88
N GLU A 35 -8.57 6.56 3.96
CA GLU A 35 -7.24 6.18 3.49
C GLU A 35 -6.61 5.10 4.37
N LEU A 36 -6.80 5.20 5.69
CA LEU A 36 -6.32 4.22 6.66
C LEU A 36 -6.93 2.83 6.43
N GLU A 37 -8.18 2.76 5.98
CA GLU A 37 -8.84 1.50 5.55
C GLU A 37 -8.33 0.99 4.19
N GLN A 38 -8.04 1.89 3.26
CA GLN A 38 -7.65 1.52 1.90
C GLN A 38 -6.20 1.03 1.78
N LEU A 39 -5.26 1.60 2.53
CA LEU A 39 -3.84 1.23 2.42
C LEU A 39 -3.56 -0.25 2.73
N PRO A 40 -4.08 -0.84 3.83
CA PRO A 40 -3.93 -2.27 4.10
C PRO A 40 -4.49 -3.14 2.97
N THR A 41 -5.65 -2.77 2.41
CA THR A 41 -6.27 -3.48 1.29
C THR A 41 -5.36 -3.50 0.06
N ARG A 42 -4.73 -2.36 -0.26
CA ARG A 42 -3.74 -2.29 -1.35
C ARG A 42 -2.54 -3.20 -1.10
N LEU A 43 -2.05 -3.29 0.13
CA LEU A 43 -0.99 -4.23 0.48
C LEU A 43 -1.42 -5.69 0.29
N GLN A 44 -2.65 -6.06 0.68
CA GLN A 44 -3.19 -7.41 0.47
C GLN A 44 -3.32 -7.79 -1.01
N ILE A 45 -3.72 -6.83 -1.86
CA ILE A 45 -3.73 -7.01 -3.32
C ILE A 45 -2.34 -7.41 -3.81
N ILE A 46 -1.30 -6.68 -3.40
CA ILE A 46 0.08 -6.96 -3.82
C ILE A 46 0.54 -8.35 -3.36
N LYS A 47 0.26 -8.73 -2.10
CA LYS A 47 0.62 -10.06 -1.56
C LYS A 47 -0.04 -11.19 -2.35
N LYS A 48 -1.35 -11.08 -2.62
CA LYS A 48 -2.08 -12.10 -3.40
C LYS A 48 -1.64 -12.15 -4.87
N LEU A 49 -1.31 -11.02 -5.47
CA LEU A 49 -0.74 -10.99 -6.82
C LEU A 49 0.61 -11.70 -6.88
N LYS A 50 1.49 -11.47 -5.89
CA LYS A 50 2.77 -12.17 -5.76
C LYS A 50 2.63 -13.66 -5.51
N SER A 51 1.56 -14.09 -4.83
CA SER A 51 1.26 -15.52 -4.65
C SER A 51 0.64 -16.18 -5.90
N GLY A 52 0.56 -15.49 -7.03
CA GLY A 52 0.02 -16.04 -8.29
C GLY A 52 -1.51 -16.10 -8.36
N ALA A 53 -2.23 -15.46 -7.44
CA ALA A 53 -3.70 -15.52 -7.45
C ALA A 53 -4.29 -14.76 -8.66
N ASN A 54 -5.39 -15.29 -9.21
CA ASN A 54 -6.12 -14.65 -10.31
C ASN A 54 -6.73 -13.30 -9.86
N GLN A 55 -6.59 -12.26 -10.69
CA GLN A 55 -7.04 -10.90 -10.37
C GLN A 55 -8.54 -10.79 -10.03
N GLN A 56 -9.39 -11.56 -10.71
CA GLN A 56 -10.83 -11.57 -10.45
C GLN A 56 -11.14 -12.18 -9.07
N ASN A 57 -10.44 -13.26 -8.70
CA ASN A 57 -10.57 -13.86 -7.37
C ASN A 57 -10.07 -12.91 -6.28
N ILE A 58 -8.98 -12.19 -6.52
CA ILE A 58 -8.48 -11.15 -5.61
C ILE A 58 -9.55 -10.07 -5.40
N ALA A 59 -10.09 -9.52 -6.49
CA ALA A 59 -11.12 -8.50 -6.47
C ALA A 59 -12.35 -8.93 -5.65
N LYS A 60 -12.86 -10.13 -5.91
CA LYS A 60 -13.98 -10.72 -5.16
C LYS A 60 -13.65 -10.92 -3.68
N SER A 61 -12.48 -11.49 -3.37
CA SER A 61 -12.09 -11.81 -1.99
C SER A 61 -11.85 -10.58 -1.12
N LEU A 62 -11.41 -9.47 -1.71
CA LEU A 62 -11.10 -8.23 -1.01
C LEU A 62 -12.22 -7.18 -1.14
N GLY A 63 -13.32 -7.49 -1.83
CA GLY A 63 -14.43 -6.56 -2.03
C GLY A 63 -14.05 -5.30 -2.82
N VAL A 64 -13.09 -5.40 -3.73
CA VAL A 64 -12.60 -4.25 -4.54
C VAL A 64 -12.92 -4.43 -6.02
N GLY A 65 -13.03 -3.32 -6.75
CA GLY A 65 -13.17 -3.36 -8.20
C GLY A 65 -11.94 -3.95 -8.89
N ILE A 66 -12.15 -4.64 -10.02
CA ILE A 66 -11.08 -5.28 -10.79
C ILE A 66 -9.99 -4.29 -11.22
N ALA A 67 -10.37 -3.05 -11.56
CA ALA A 67 -9.44 -1.99 -11.94
C ALA A 67 -8.39 -1.68 -10.84
N THR A 68 -8.77 -1.80 -9.57
CA THR A 68 -7.87 -1.62 -8.42
C THR A 68 -6.80 -2.70 -8.40
N VAL A 69 -7.18 -3.95 -8.70
CA VAL A 69 -6.26 -5.09 -8.77
C VAL A 69 -5.35 -4.98 -9.99
N THR A 70 -5.90 -4.62 -11.15
CA THR A 70 -5.13 -4.42 -12.39
C THR A 70 -4.08 -3.33 -12.22
N ARG A 71 -4.39 -2.24 -11.50
CA ARG A 71 -3.40 -1.23 -11.13
C ARG A 71 -2.27 -1.85 -10.30
N GLY A 72 -2.59 -2.62 -9.26
CA GLY A 72 -1.57 -3.32 -8.46
C GLY A 72 -0.67 -4.23 -9.29
N SER A 73 -1.25 -4.97 -10.24
CA SER A 73 -0.49 -5.83 -11.17
C SER A 73 0.45 -5.02 -12.06
N ARG A 74 0.01 -3.85 -12.55
CA ARG A 74 0.87 -2.94 -13.32
C ARG A 74 2.06 -2.45 -12.50
N GLU A 75 1.85 -2.08 -11.23
CA GLU A 75 2.95 -1.61 -10.37
C GLU A 75 4.01 -2.69 -10.13
N LEU A 76 3.60 -3.95 -9.97
CA LEU A 76 4.51 -5.09 -9.88
C LEU A 76 5.32 -5.28 -11.19
N LYS A 77 4.66 -5.18 -12.35
CA LYS A 77 5.33 -5.26 -13.66
C LYS A 77 6.34 -4.13 -13.88
N LEU A 78 6.11 -2.96 -13.28
CA LEU A 78 7.05 -1.83 -13.28
C LEU A 78 8.21 -1.99 -12.28
N GLY A 79 8.32 -3.15 -11.63
CA GLY A 79 9.41 -3.43 -10.71
C GLY A 79 9.22 -2.82 -9.32
N ARG A 80 8.02 -2.36 -8.94
CA ARG A 80 7.75 -1.89 -7.58
C ARG A 80 7.48 -3.06 -6.63
N PHE A 81 7.53 -2.81 -5.32
CA PHE A 81 7.25 -3.80 -4.26
C PHE A 81 8.23 -4.99 -4.21
N GLN A 82 9.49 -4.85 -4.64
CA GLN A 82 10.45 -5.97 -4.65
C GLN A 82 10.61 -6.64 -3.27
N ASN A 83 10.79 -5.83 -2.22
CA ASN A 83 11.14 -6.31 -0.87
C ASN A 83 9.93 -6.56 0.04
N ILE A 84 8.76 -6.83 -0.52
CA ILE A 84 7.52 -7.07 0.24
C ILE A 84 7.06 -8.51 0.03
N SER A 85 6.94 -9.26 1.13
CA SER A 85 6.48 -10.66 1.18
C SER A 85 4.98 -10.77 1.42
#